data_AF-A0A1F0PK36-F1
#
_entry.id   AF-A0A1F0PK36-F1
#
_cell.length_a   1.000
_cell.length_b   1.000
_cell.length_c   1.000
_cell.angle_alpha   90.00
_cell.angle_beta   90.00
_cell.angle_gamma   90.00
#
_symmetry.space_group_name_H-M   'P 1'
#
loop_
_entity.id
_entity.type
_entity.pdbx_description
1 polymer ?
#
loop_
_entity_poly.entity_id
_entity_poly.type
_entity_poly.pdbx_seq_one_letter_code
_entity_poly.pdbx_strand_id
1 'polypeptide(L)'
;MPGWWESFLAKWSWDDPTLLLGFASFVVTVASFVVTTIISIVLWRMGAKQAKRDSEQAKRDSELQAKILENQMLISQRQRRDALPEIIERASYPTHLEKLWKEVSGYKKEDQDFLLTLLRANPALPLPGLSSGAKVQDDLTDAVVSLYVDGFERRYAERDGYEPYPGLLGFIKEAKRQGAKIETSRIVDLVTGPTAEKQPQNHRFYQDLVLALPQATGPLLDAVERIDSRAPKGLKLNVLTGALLAVKDMELRCRDGKLFEEEAEVRALKYGIATALASLLRQGALCSFDEWELEGATERVTATAAWLIRAVGWVADVDDLQSKWMIKNLASAIESDCIRDWGIDGADVRQGFEWISEKCPKLWETYGEGLEKAATEIGPWNGASPRRLSLTALKRLTTP
;
A
#
# COMPACT_ATOMS: atom_id res chain seq x y z
N MET A 1 -43.83 18.76 104.08
CA MET A 1 -42.88 19.88 104.21
C MET A 1 -43.30 20.94 103.22
N PRO A 2 -43.78 22.11 103.66
CA PRO A 2 -44.19 23.18 102.74
C PRO A 2 -42.98 23.67 101.96
N GLY A 3 -43.13 23.78 100.64
CA GLY A 3 -42.06 24.22 99.74
C GLY A 3 -41.66 25.66 100.01
N TRP A 4 -40.38 25.97 99.88
CA TRP A 4 -39.78 27.29 100.08
C TRP A 4 -40.50 28.45 99.35
N TRP A 5 -41.25 28.14 98.29
CA TRP A 5 -42.10 29.07 97.55
C TRP A 5 -43.29 29.63 98.35
N GLU A 6 -43.91 28.84 99.25
CA GLU A 6 -45.06 29.31 100.03
C GLU A 6 -44.65 30.32 101.12
N SER A 7 -43.44 30.16 101.68
CA SER A 7 -42.88 31.13 102.65
C SER A 7 -42.44 32.44 101.97
N PHE A 8 -42.07 32.37 100.69
CA PHE A 8 -41.70 33.53 99.89
C PHE A 8 -42.92 34.37 99.48
N LEU A 9 -44.04 33.72 99.15
CA LEU A 9 -45.30 34.40 98.81
C LEU A 9 -46.00 35.01 100.04
N ALA A 10 -45.86 34.39 101.23
CA ALA A 10 -46.51 34.88 102.45
C ALA A 10 -45.88 36.15 103.05
N LYS A 11 -44.64 36.49 102.70
CA LYS A 11 -43.97 37.74 103.10
C LYS A 11 -44.05 38.85 102.04
N TRP A 12 -44.81 38.63 100.98
CA TRP A 12 -44.90 39.51 99.83
C TRP A 12 -45.91 40.63 100.07
N SER A 13 -45.46 41.81 100.49
CA SER A 13 -46.30 43.02 100.54
C SER A 13 -46.32 43.69 99.18
N TRP A 14 -47.51 43.81 98.58
CA TRP A 14 -47.72 44.47 97.27
C TRP A 14 -47.60 46.00 97.31
N ASP A 15 -47.31 46.58 98.47
CA ASP A 15 -47.27 48.04 98.69
C ASP A 15 -45.86 48.65 98.68
N ASP A 16 -44.81 47.88 98.37
CA ASP A 16 -43.43 48.41 98.24
C ASP A 16 -43.06 48.69 96.76
N PRO A 17 -43.00 49.96 96.34
CA PRO A 17 -42.73 50.35 94.96
C PRO A 17 -41.33 49.96 94.47
N THR A 18 -40.37 49.67 95.35
CA THR A 18 -39.01 49.26 94.95
C THR A 18 -38.91 47.77 94.59
N LEU A 19 -39.68 46.90 95.25
CA LEU A 19 -39.77 45.47 94.94
C LEU A 19 -40.58 45.19 93.67
N LEU A 20 -41.63 45.97 93.40
CA LEU A 20 -42.40 45.91 92.15
C LEU A 20 -41.56 46.27 90.92
N LEU A 21 -40.70 47.28 91.03
CA LEU A 21 -39.74 47.67 89.98
C LEU A 21 -38.66 46.60 89.75
N GLY A 22 -38.14 45.99 90.83
CA GLY A 22 -37.18 44.90 90.75
C GLY A 22 -37.75 43.61 90.13
N PHE A 23 -39.00 43.26 90.47
CA PHE A 23 -39.68 42.09 89.89
C PHE A 23 -40.10 42.34 88.45
N ALA A 24 -40.60 43.53 88.11
CA ALA A 24 -40.88 43.92 86.73
C ALA A 24 -39.59 43.89 85.89
N SER A 25 -38.47 44.39 86.40
CA SER A 25 -37.17 44.30 85.75
C SER A 25 -36.73 42.83 85.57
N PHE A 26 -36.89 41.98 86.58
CA PHE A 26 -36.54 40.55 86.49
C PHE A 26 -37.42 39.80 85.47
N VAL A 27 -38.74 40.02 85.50
CA VAL A 27 -39.69 39.45 84.53
C VAL A 27 -39.40 39.93 83.12
N VAL A 28 -39.09 41.22 82.93
CA VAL A 28 -38.68 41.76 81.62
C VAL A 28 -37.34 41.17 81.17
N THR A 29 -36.39 40.95 82.07
CA THR A 29 -35.08 40.37 81.74
C THR A 29 -35.19 38.88 81.39
N VAL A 30 -35.97 38.11 82.16
CA VAL A 30 -36.24 36.69 81.89
C VAL A 30 -37.09 36.52 80.63
N ALA A 31 -38.12 37.35 80.43
CA ALA A 31 -38.90 37.36 79.20
C ALA A 31 -38.05 37.75 77.99
N SER A 32 -37.15 38.73 78.13
CA SER A 32 -36.19 39.08 77.08
C SER A 32 -35.23 37.93 76.78
N PHE A 33 -34.76 37.18 77.79
CA PHE A 33 -33.89 36.03 77.61
C PHE A 33 -34.62 34.85 76.92
N VAL A 34 -35.88 34.60 77.27
CA VAL A 34 -36.73 33.59 76.63
C VAL A 34 -37.05 33.99 75.19
N VAL A 35 -37.35 35.25 74.92
CA VAL A 35 -37.56 35.77 73.56
C VAL A 35 -36.28 35.65 72.72
N THR A 36 -35.12 36.01 73.28
CA THR A 36 -33.83 35.95 72.58
C THR A 36 -33.41 34.51 72.27
N THR A 37 -33.65 33.57 73.19
CA THR A 37 -33.35 32.14 72.98
C THR A 37 -34.31 31.49 71.98
N ILE A 38 -35.61 31.83 72.02
CA ILE A 38 -36.57 31.37 71.02
C ILE A 38 -36.23 31.91 69.62
N ILE A 39 -35.89 33.19 69.49
CA ILE A 39 -35.44 33.80 68.23
C ILE A 39 -34.18 33.09 67.72
N SER A 40 -33.22 32.80 68.60
CA SER A 40 -31.98 32.10 68.24
C SER A 40 -32.22 30.69 67.72
N ILE A 41 -33.16 29.93 68.33
CA ILE A 41 -33.54 28.58 67.87
C ILE A 41 -34.26 28.64 66.52
N VAL A 42 -35.14 29.62 66.32
CA VAL A 42 -35.86 29.82 65.05
C VAL A 42 -34.90 30.21 63.92
N LEU A 43 -33.98 31.15 64.17
CA LEU A 43 -32.94 31.54 63.22
C LEU A 43 -32.01 30.38 62.87
N TRP A 44 -31.60 29.56 63.85
CA TRP A 44 -30.79 28.36 63.60
C TRP A 44 -31.55 27.32 62.78
N ARG A 45 -32.84 27.08 63.07
CA ARG A 45 -33.66 26.13 62.30
C ARG A 45 -33.97 26.62 60.89
N MET A 46 -34.13 27.94 60.71
CA MET A 46 -34.25 28.56 59.38
C MET A 46 -32.92 28.46 58.62
N GLY A 47 -31.79 28.77 59.26
CA GLY A 47 -30.45 28.62 58.67
C GLY A 47 -30.12 27.18 58.30
N ALA A 48 -30.47 26.20 59.13
CA ALA A 48 -30.28 24.77 58.82
C ALA A 48 -31.20 24.28 57.69
N LYS A 49 -32.45 24.77 57.63
CA LYS A 49 -33.36 24.49 56.50
C LYS A 49 -32.87 25.16 55.21
N GLN A 50 -32.35 26.39 55.29
CA GLN A 50 -31.78 27.12 54.17
C GLN A 50 -30.53 26.41 53.65
N ALA A 51 -29.57 26.09 54.53
CA ALA A 51 -28.36 25.35 54.19
C ALA A 51 -28.65 23.97 53.58
N LYS A 52 -29.69 23.28 54.04
CA LYS A 52 -30.14 22.02 53.42
C LYS A 52 -30.66 22.24 52.00
N ARG A 53 -31.52 23.24 51.78
CA ARG A 53 -32.00 23.61 50.44
C ARG A 53 -30.87 24.06 49.53
N ASP A 54 -29.96 24.88 50.02
CA ASP A 54 -28.80 25.37 49.27
C ASP A 54 -27.86 24.22 48.92
N SER A 55 -27.69 23.23 49.81
CA SER A 55 -26.92 22.02 49.52
C SER A 55 -27.59 21.11 48.47
N GLU A 56 -28.92 21.01 48.49
CA GLU A 56 -29.69 20.26 47.50
C GLU A 56 -29.70 20.99 46.14
N GLN A 57 -29.78 22.32 46.15
CA GLN A 57 -29.66 23.18 44.98
C GLN A 57 -28.27 23.05 44.36
N ALA A 58 -27.21 23.16 45.16
CA ALA A 58 -25.83 23.02 44.70
C ALA A 58 -25.56 21.62 44.10
N LYS A 59 -26.13 20.55 44.66
CA LYS A 59 -26.05 19.21 44.07
C LYS A 59 -26.75 19.15 42.71
N ARG A 60 -27.97 19.69 42.59
CA ARG A 60 -28.70 19.72 41.30
C ARG A 60 -27.98 20.56 40.26
N ASP A 61 -27.42 21.70 40.65
CA ASP A 61 -26.65 22.56 39.75
C ASP A 61 -25.35 21.87 39.31
N SER A 62 -24.67 21.15 40.21
CA SER A 62 -23.50 20.33 39.87
C SER A 62 -23.85 19.19 38.90
N GLU A 63 -24.97 18.49 39.11
CA GLU A 63 -25.44 17.43 38.21
C GLU A 63 -25.82 17.99 36.84
N LEU A 64 -26.44 19.17 36.80
CA LEU A 64 -26.78 19.85 35.55
C LEU A 64 -25.51 20.31 34.81
N GLN A 65 -24.54 20.88 35.52
CA GLN A 65 -23.24 21.26 34.95
C GLN A 65 -22.50 20.05 34.39
N ALA A 66 -22.49 18.92 35.10
CA ALA A 66 -21.89 17.68 34.62
C ALA A 66 -22.57 17.19 33.32
N LYS A 67 -23.90 17.19 33.27
CA LYS A 67 -24.67 16.84 32.06
C LYS A 67 -24.43 17.80 30.89
N ILE A 68 -24.33 19.10 31.16
CA ILE A 68 -24.03 20.10 30.12
C ILE A 68 -22.62 19.87 29.57
N LEU A 69 -21.63 19.62 30.44
CA LEU A 69 -20.25 19.35 30.02
C LEU A 69 -20.15 18.06 29.20
N GLU A 70 -20.84 17.00 29.64
CA GLU A 70 -20.93 15.73 28.90
C GLU A 70 -21.57 15.94 27.52
N ASN A 71 -22.68 16.68 27.45
CA ASN A 71 -23.32 17.02 26.18
C ASN A 71 -22.41 17.86 25.28
N GLN A 72 -21.66 18.83 25.83
CA GLN A 72 -20.71 19.63 25.07
C GLN A 72 -19.56 18.78 24.54
N MET A 73 -19.03 17.84 25.34
CA MET A 73 -18.04 16.86 24.89
C MET A 73 -18.59 16.02 23.73
N LEU A 74 -19.80 15.47 23.87
CA LEU A 74 -20.44 14.68 22.82
C LEU A 74 -20.66 15.48 21.52
N ILE A 75 -21.11 16.74 21.64
CA ILE A 75 -21.28 17.63 20.48
C ILE A 75 -19.93 17.90 19.81
N SER A 76 -18.89 18.21 20.59
CA SER A 76 -17.54 18.46 20.05
C SER A 76 -16.94 17.24 19.36
N GLN A 77 -17.17 16.04 19.90
CA GLN A 77 -16.73 14.78 19.27
C GLN A 77 -17.47 14.52 17.96
N ARG A 78 -18.78 14.79 17.91
CA ARG A 78 -19.57 14.68 16.66
C ARG A 78 -19.10 15.70 15.63
N GLN A 79 -18.92 16.96 16.02
CA GLN A 79 -18.39 17.99 15.13
C GLN A 79 -17.01 17.62 14.60
N ARG A 80 -16.12 17.09 15.45
CA ARG A 80 -14.81 16.62 15.03
C ARG A 80 -14.94 15.49 14.01
N ARG A 81 -15.75 14.48 14.30
CA ARG A 81 -16.02 13.35 13.39
C ARG A 81 -16.56 13.83 12.04
N ASP A 82 -17.54 14.73 12.05
CA ASP A 82 -18.20 15.22 10.84
C ASP A 82 -17.26 16.10 9.99
N ALA A 83 -16.24 16.71 10.60
CA ALA A 83 -15.20 17.47 9.91
C ALA A 83 -14.04 16.58 9.38
N LEU A 84 -13.85 15.37 9.90
CA LEU A 84 -12.73 14.51 9.52
C LEU A 84 -12.68 14.20 8.02
N PRO A 85 -13.79 13.93 7.30
CA PRO A 85 -13.74 13.70 5.85
C PRO A 85 -13.08 14.84 5.07
N GLU A 86 -13.48 16.08 5.34
CA GLU A 86 -12.91 17.28 4.68
C GLU A 86 -11.45 17.51 5.08
N ILE A 87 -11.11 17.24 6.34
CA ILE A 87 -9.72 17.34 6.84
C ILE A 87 -8.83 16.30 6.18
N ILE A 88 -9.30 15.05 6.08
CA ILE A 88 -8.58 13.94 5.45
C ILE A 88 -8.36 14.25 3.98
N GLU A 89 -9.38 14.71 3.25
CA GLU A 89 -9.26 15.03 1.83
C GLU A 89 -8.22 16.14 1.57
N ARG A 90 -8.17 17.16 2.42
CA ARG A 90 -7.22 18.29 2.28
C ARG A 90 -5.83 18.02 2.85
N ALA A 91 -5.64 16.94 3.61
CA ALA A 91 -4.36 16.65 4.24
C ALA A 91 -3.35 16.17 3.20
N SER A 92 -2.24 16.90 3.06
CA SER A 92 -1.15 16.57 2.12
C SER A 92 0.13 16.12 2.83
N TYR A 93 0.21 16.23 4.15
CA TYR A 93 1.41 15.89 4.92
C TYR A 93 1.30 14.49 5.53
N PRO A 94 2.23 13.56 5.21
CA PRO A 94 2.23 12.20 5.74
C PRO A 94 2.12 12.12 7.27
N THR A 95 2.89 12.94 7.98
CA THR A 95 2.88 12.99 9.45
C THR A 95 1.56 13.44 10.04
N HIS A 96 0.76 14.22 9.29
CA HIS A 96 -0.58 14.61 9.72
C HIS A 96 -1.56 13.45 9.50
N LEU A 97 -1.48 12.79 8.35
CA LEU A 97 -2.30 11.62 8.03
C LEU A 97 -2.07 10.46 9.01
N GLU A 98 -0.84 10.24 9.48
CA GLU A 98 -0.55 9.26 10.54
C GLU A 98 -1.23 9.60 11.87
N LYS A 99 -1.31 10.89 12.23
CA LYS A 99 -2.03 11.33 13.44
C LYS A 99 -3.54 11.12 13.26
N LEU A 100 -4.08 11.46 12.10
CA LEU A 100 -5.48 11.23 11.76
C LEU A 100 -5.81 9.73 11.78
N TRP A 101 -4.91 8.88 11.29
CA TRP A 101 -5.07 7.42 11.36
C TRP A 101 -5.21 6.93 12.81
N LYS A 102 -4.34 7.40 13.71
CA LYS A 102 -4.41 7.07 15.14
C LYS A 102 -5.70 7.58 15.79
N GLU A 103 -6.13 8.78 15.41
CA GLU A 103 -7.41 9.36 15.86
C GLU A 103 -8.59 8.50 15.40
N VAL A 104 -8.66 8.20 14.11
CA VAL A 104 -9.70 7.37 13.48
C VAL A 104 -9.75 5.96 14.09
N SER A 105 -8.61 5.39 14.44
CA SER A 105 -8.52 4.06 15.07
C SER A 105 -9.21 3.97 16.44
N GLY A 106 -9.50 5.10 17.09
CA GLY A 106 -10.23 5.16 18.35
C GLY A 106 -11.75 5.30 18.21
N TYR A 107 -12.29 5.44 16.99
CA TYR A 107 -13.73 5.57 16.76
C TYR A 107 -14.44 4.22 16.79
N LYS A 108 -15.79 4.27 16.83
CA LYS A 108 -16.64 3.09 16.66
C LYS A 108 -16.47 2.52 15.25
N LYS A 109 -16.68 1.22 15.11
CA LYS A 109 -16.40 0.47 13.88
C LYS A 109 -17.04 1.08 12.63
N GLU A 110 -18.29 1.53 12.71
CA GLU A 110 -19.00 2.09 11.55
C GLU A 110 -18.35 3.39 11.05
N ASP A 111 -18.05 4.31 11.97
CA ASP A 111 -17.37 5.58 11.67
C ASP A 111 -15.91 5.33 11.28
N GLN A 112 -15.25 4.37 11.93
CA GLN A 112 -13.88 3.98 11.67
C GLN A 112 -13.70 3.43 10.24
N ASP A 113 -14.55 2.49 9.81
CA ASP A 113 -14.44 1.87 8.48
C ASP A 113 -14.61 2.92 7.37
N PHE A 114 -15.57 3.84 7.52
CA PHE A 114 -15.77 4.95 6.60
C PHE A 114 -14.55 5.89 6.54
N LEU A 115 -14.05 6.34 7.70
CA LEU A 115 -12.93 7.29 7.76
C LEU A 115 -11.60 6.68 7.32
N LEU A 116 -11.36 5.39 7.63
CA LEU A 116 -10.18 4.67 7.13
C LEU A 116 -10.23 4.52 5.61
N THR A 117 -11.40 4.31 5.02
CA THR A 117 -11.56 4.29 3.56
C THR A 117 -11.11 5.60 2.93
N LEU A 118 -11.51 6.74 3.50
CA LEU A 118 -11.06 8.05 3.05
C LEU A 118 -9.55 8.27 3.22
N LEU A 119 -8.98 7.81 4.33
CA LEU A 119 -7.53 7.87 4.56
C LEU A 119 -6.77 7.06 3.52
N ARG A 120 -7.20 5.83 3.22
CA ARG A 120 -6.56 4.94 2.24
C ARG A 120 -6.59 5.52 0.82
N ALA A 121 -7.70 6.19 0.47
CA ALA A 121 -7.85 6.88 -0.81
C ALA A 121 -7.01 8.16 -0.91
N ASN A 122 -6.48 8.68 0.21
CA ASN A 122 -5.64 9.88 0.18
C ASN A 122 -4.26 9.59 -0.45
N PRO A 123 -3.85 10.30 -1.51
CA PRO A 123 -2.60 10.04 -2.24
C PRO A 123 -1.32 10.37 -1.44
N ALA A 124 -1.41 11.16 -0.37
CA ALA A 124 -0.29 11.49 0.50
C ALA A 124 -0.12 10.51 1.67
N LEU A 125 -1.08 9.60 1.92
CA LEU A 125 -0.95 8.59 2.97
C LEU A 125 0.19 7.61 2.60
N PRO A 126 1.20 7.37 3.45
CA PRO A 126 2.24 6.39 3.16
C PRO A 126 1.67 4.99 2.91
N LEU A 127 2.22 4.27 1.92
CA LEU A 127 1.81 2.90 1.67
C LEU A 127 2.32 1.95 2.77
N PRO A 128 1.51 0.97 3.18
CA PRO A 128 1.98 -0.13 4.01
C PRO A 128 3.21 -0.83 3.40
N GLY A 129 4.13 -1.30 4.25
CA GLY A 129 5.35 -2.02 3.82
C GLY A 129 6.64 -1.18 3.73
N LEU A 130 6.59 0.16 3.75
CA LEU A 130 7.77 1.06 3.65
C LEU A 130 8.67 1.07 4.89
N SER A 131 9.90 0.56 4.84
CA SER A 131 10.83 0.42 5.99
C SER A 131 11.20 1.71 6.75
N SER A 132 11.07 2.87 6.12
CA SER A 132 11.56 4.16 6.63
C SER A 132 10.46 4.95 7.33
N GLY A 133 10.50 4.97 8.68
CA GLY A 133 9.84 5.95 9.54
C GLY A 133 8.32 5.75 9.75
N ALA A 134 7.92 5.42 10.98
CA ALA A 134 6.53 5.38 11.48
C ALA A 134 5.47 4.86 10.48
N LYS A 135 5.62 3.61 10.01
CA LYS A 135 4.67 2.97 9.10
C LYS A 135 3.24 3.01 9.65
N VAL A 136 2.29 3.40 8.81
CA VAL A 136 0.88 3.01 8.98
C VAL A 136 0.81 1.51 8.74
N GLN A 137 0.71 0.73 9.82
CA GLN A 137 0.52 -0.70 9.74
C GLN A 137 -0.97 -0.97 9.61
N ASP A 138 -1.38 -1.38 8.40
CA ASP A 138 -2.77 -1.69 8.05
C ASP A 138 -2.92 -3.20 7.87
N ASP A 139 -4.12 -3.71 8.15
CA ASP A 139 -4.49 -5.10 7.91
C ASP A 139 -4.96 -5.25 6.46
N LEU A 140 -4.09 -5.78 5.61
CA LEU A 140 -4.26 -5.84 4.17
C LEU A 140 -5.14 -7.03 3.80
N THR A 141 -6.44 -6.87 3.95
CA THR A 141 -7.43 -7.76 3.33
C THR A 141 -7.58 -7.47 1.84
N ASP A 142 -8.15 -8.40 1.07
CA ASP A 142 -8.42 -8.21 -0.38
C ASP A 142 -9.17 -6.89 -0.67
N ALA A 143 -10.17 -6.55 0.15
CA ALA A 143 -10.94 -5.32 0.00
C ALA A 143 -10.09 -4.07 0.29
N VAL A 144 -9.23 -4.13 1.31
CA VAL A 144 -8.32 -3.02 1.66
C VAL A 144 -7.28 -2.81 0.57
N VAL A 145 -6.71 -3.89 0.03
CA VAL A 145 -5.77 -3.80 -1.09
C VAL A 145 -6.43 -3.18 -2.32
N SER A 146 -7.67 -3.58 -2.64
CA SER A 146 -8.44 -2.99 -3.75
C SER A 146 -8.56 -1.47 -3.59
N LEU A 147 -8.89 -0.98 -2.39
CA LEU A 147 -9.02 0.46 -2.11
C LEU A 147 -7.71 1.23 -2.35
N TYR A 148 -6.56 0.66 -1.97
CA TYR A 148 -5.27 1.28 -2.27
C TYR A 148 -5.01 1.31 -3.78
N VAL A 149 -5.25 0.19 -4.47
CA VAL A 149 -5.06 0.08 -5.93
C VAL A 149 -5.97 1.07 -6.68
N ASP A 150 -7.20 1.27 -6.23
CA ASP A 150 -8.12 2.29 -6.74
C ASP A 150 -7.54 3.70 -6.68
N GLY A 151 -6.78 4.01 -5.62
CA GLY A 151 -6.15 5.31 -5.41
C GLY A 151 -4.80 5.50 -6.10
N PHE A 152 -4.20 4.46 -6.70
CA PHE A 152 -2.84 4.54 -7.22
C PHE A 152 -2.69 5.50 -8.40
N GLU A 153 -3.64 5.51 -9.34
CA GLU A 153 -3.58 6.45 -10.48
C GLU A 153 -3.51 7.89 -9.99
N ARG A 154 -4.42 8.29 -9.10
CA ARG A 154 -4.43 9.62 -8.50
C ARG A 154 -3.11 9.92 -7.77
N ARG A 155 -2.66 8.97 -6.95
CA ARG A 155 -1.43 9.07 -6.15
C ARG A 155 -0.18 9.33 -6.97
N TYR A 156 -0.03 8.66 -8.10
CA TYR A 156 1.18 8.77 -8.92
C TYR A 156 1.05 9.81 -10.02
N ALA A 157 -0.17 10.18 -10.43
CA ALA A 157 -0.41 11.28 -11.36
C ALA A 157 -0.18 12.66 -10.74
N GLU A 158 -0.48 12.85 -9.45
CA GLU A 158 -0.39 14.13 -8.73
C GLU A 158 1.01 14.40 -8.11
N ARG A 159 1.95 13.45 -8.19
CA ARG A 159 3.19 13.50 -7.40
C ARG A 159 4.42 13.90 -8.23
N ASP A 160 4.97 15.06 -7.89
CA ASP A 160 6.29 15.52 -8.33
C ASP A 160 7.36 15.06 -7.32
N GLY A 161 7.82 13.82 -7.48
CA GLY A 161 8.85 13.21 -6.62
C GLY A 161 10.11 12.81 -7.39
N TYR A 162 11.23 12.70 -6.68
CA TYR A 162 12.51 12.22 -7.25
C TYR A 162 12.52 10.70 -7.50
N GLU A 163 11.77 9.93 -6.71
CA GLU A 163 11.65 8.48 -6.85
C GLU A 163 10.30 8.15 -7.52
N PRO A 164 10.29 7.45 -8.66
CA PRO A 164 9.05 7.03 -9.31
C PRO A 164 8.43 5.83 -8.59
N TYR A 165 7.09 5.75 -8.58
CA TYR A 165 6.30 4.74 -7.85
C TYR A 165 6.75 4.43 -6.40
N PRO A 166 6.99 5.45 -5.56
CA PRO A 166 7.56 5.28 -4.23
C PRO A 166 6.66 4.42 -3.34
N GLY A 167 7.23 3.35 -2.81
CA GLY A 167 6.53 2.41 -1.92
C GLY A 167 5.69 1.35 -2.62
N LEU A 168 5.51 1.38 -3.95
CA LEU A 168 4.69 0.42 -4.69
C LEU A 168 5.17 -1.03 -4.49
N LEU A 169 6.46 -1.28 -4.70
CA LEU A 169 7.05 -2.62 -4.51
C LEU A 169 6.98 -3.07 -3.04
N GLY A 170 7.12 -2.13 -2.10
CA GLY A 170 6.97 -2.40 -0.67
C GLY A 170 5.55 -2.84 -0.31
N PHE A 171 4.56 -2.14 -0.86
CA PHE A 171 3.14 -2.47 -0.71
C PHE A 171 2.81 -3.85 -1.28
N ILE A 172 3.26 -4.16 -2.51
CA ILE A 172 3.02 -5.46 -3.15
C ILE A 172 3.58 -6.59 -2.31
N LYS A 173 4.83 -6.44 -1.83
CA LYS A 173 5.48 -7.43 -0.94
C LYS A 173 4.71 -7.61 0.36
N GLU A 174 4.22 -6.53 0.95
CA GLU A 174 3.47 -6.55 2.21
C GLU A 174 2.07 -7.16 2.05
N ALA A 175 1.33 -6.81 0.99
CA ALA A 175 0.05 -7.43 0.66
C ALA A 175 0.19 -8.95 0.46
N LYS A 176 1.21 -9.38 -0.29
CA LYS A 176 1.52 -10.81 -0.47
C LYS A 176 1.90 -11.48 0.85
N ARG A 177 2.71 -10.83 1.70
CA ARG A 177 3.08 -11.34 3.03
C ARG A 177 1.85 -11.59 3.92
N GLN A 178 0.82 -10.76 3.79
CA GLN A 178 -0.44 -10.88 4.52
C GLN A 178 -1.47 -11.80 3.82
N GLY A 179 -1.12 -12.39 2.66
CA GLY A 179 -2.01 -13.30 1.92
C GLY A 179 -3.12 -12.59 1.11
N ALA A 180 -3.02 -11.28 0.93
CA ALA A 180 -3.98 -10.48 0.17
C ALA A 180 -3.78 -10.64 -1.33
N LYS A 181 -4.89 -10.66 -2.08
CA LYS A 181 -4.87 -10.67 -3.54
C LYS A 181 -4.66 -9.28 -4.10
N ILE A 182 -3.80 -9.20 -5.11
CA ILE A 182 -3.52 -7.96 -5.86
C ILE A 182 -4.07 -8.12 -7.26
N GLU A 183 -4.88 -7.16 -7.69
CA GLU A 183 -5.39 -7.12 -9.06
C GLU A 183 -4.26 -6.75 -10.03
N THR A 184 -3.67 -7.78 -10.65
CA THR A 184 -2.46 -7.66 -11.46
C THR A 184 -2.63 -6.73 -12.66
N SER A 185 -3.78 -6.78 -13.34
CA SER A 185 -4.09 -5.93 -14.50
C SER A 185 -3.94 -4.45 -14.18
N ARG A 186 -4.44 -4.02 -13.02
CA ARG A 186 -4.40 -2.60 -12.61
C ARG A 186 -3.01 -2.12 -12.25
N ILE A 187 -2.18 -3.01 -11.67
CA ILE A 187 -0.77 -2.68 -11.44
C ILE A 187 -0.04 -2.55 -12.78
N VAL A 188 -0.31 -3.43 -13.73
CA VAL A 188 0.28 -3.36 -15.08
C VAL A 188 -0.14 -2.09 -15.80
N ASP A 189 -1.43 -1.79 -15.87
CA ASP A 189 -1.94 -0.58 -16.51
C ASP A 189 -1.33 0.69 -15.89
N LEU A 190 -1.15 0.70 -14.56
CA LEU A 190 -0.48 1.80 -13.85
C LEU A 190 0.98 2.01 -14.28
N VAL A 191 1.74 0.93 -14.49
CA VAL A 191 3.19 0.99 -14.78
C VAL A 191 3.54 0.92 -16.27
N THR A 192 2.55 0.78 -17.14
CA THR A 192 2.72 0.82 -18.61
C THR A 192 1.86 1.88 -19.30
N GLY A 193 0.87 2.45 -18.61
CA GLY A 193 -0.05 3.45 -19.14
C GLY A 193 0.48 4.89 -19.05
N PRO A 194 -0.40 5.90 -19.18
CA PRO A 194 -0.02 7.32 -19.19
C PRO A 194 0.75 7.79 -17.95
N THR A 195 0.48 7.17 -16.80
CA THR A 195 1.18 7.47 -15.55
C THR A 195 2.65 7.05 -15.61
N ALA A 196 3.00 6.01 -16.37
CA ALA A 196 4.37 5.53 -16.55
C ALA A 196 5.26 6.51 -17.31
N GLU A 197 4.69 7.30 -18.22
CA GLU A 197 5.45 8.35 -18.93
C GLU A 197 5.89 9.47 -17.97
N LYS A 198 5.04 9.79 -16.98
CA LYS A 198 5.34 10.74 -15.91
C LYS A 198 6.26 10.16 -14.85
N GLN A 199 6.13 8.86 -14.59
CA GLN A 199 6.86 8.10 -13.57
C GLN A 199 7.78 7.06 -14.24
N PRO A 200 8.77 7.49 -15.04
CA PRO A 200 9.58 6.56 -15.82
C PRO A 200 10.38 5.62 -14.92
N GLN A 201 10.49 4.36 -15.36
CA GLN A 201 11.23 3.35 -14.64
C GLN A 201 12.20 2.59 -15.54
N ASN A 202 13.25 2.07 -14.93
CA ASN A 202 14.26 1.27 -15.60
C ASN A 202 13.87 -0.21 -15.65
N HIS A 203 14.62 -1.03 -16.41
CA HIS A 203 14.35 -2.47 -16.51
C HIS A 203 14.36 -3.21 -15.16
N ARG A 204 15.17 -2.75 -14.18
CA ARG A 204 15.26 -3.39 -12.85
C ARG A 204 13.97 -3.24 -12.04
N PHE A 205 13.29 -2.11 -12.16
CA PHE A 205 11.98 -1.94 -11.53
C PHE A 205 10.98 -2.98 -12.04
N TYR A 206 10.90 -3.18 -13.36
CA TYR A 206 9.99 -4.17 -13.95
C TYR A 206 10.42 -5.60 -13.59
N GLN A 207 11.73 -5.87 -13.51
CA GLN A 207 12.24 -7.14 -13.00
C GLN A 207 11.77 -7.39 -11.56
N ASP A 208 11.99 -6.43 -10.65
CA ASP A 208 11.58 -6.53 -9.25
C ASP A 208 10.06 -6.64 -9.09
N LEU A 209 9.29 -5.97 -9.94
CA LEU A 209 7.84 -6.06 -9.99
C LEU A 209 7.39 -7.48 -10.32
N VAL A 210 7.94 -8.08 -11.38
CA VAL A 210 7.63 -9.47 -11.75
C VAL A 210 8.06 -10.44 -10.66
N LEU A 211 9.23 -10.25 -10.06
CA LEU A 211 9.69 -11.13 -8.98
C LEU A 211 8.82 -11.02 -7.72
N ALA A 212 8.21 -9.85 -7.47
CA ALA A 212 7.24 -9.67 -6.39
C ALA A 212 5.86 -10.25 -6.75
N LEU A 213 5.43 -10.08 -8.01
CA LEU A 213 4.14 -10.50 -8.55
C LEU A 213 4.33 -11.29 -9.87
N PRO A 214 4.69 -12.59 -9.82
CA PRO A 214 5.01 -13.38 -11.03
C PRO A 214 3.88 -13.44 -12.06
N GLN A 215 2.64 -13.36 -11.60
CA GLN A 215 1.44 -13.33 -12.44
C GLN A 215 1.39 -12.11 -13.37
N ALA A 216 2.15 -11.05 -13.09
CA ALA A 216 2.26 -9.86 -13.93
C ALA A 216 3.06 -10.08 -15.21
N THR A 217 3.84 -11.17 -15.32
CA THR A 217 4.75 -11.39 -16.45
C THR A 217 4.05 -11.38 -17.80
N GLY A 218 3.01 -12.22 -17.98
CA GLY A 218 2.23 -12.27 -19.22
C GLY A 218 1.59 -10.92 -19.54
N PRO A 219 0.80 -10.32 -18.63
CA PRO A 219 0.20 -9.01 -18.83
C PRO A 219 1.20 -7.88 -19.13
N LEU A 220 2.40 -7.88 -18.53
CA LEU A 220 3.46 -6.91 -18.84
C LEU A 220 4.02 -7.11 -20.25
N LEU A 221 4.22 -8.36 -20.68
CA LEU A 221 4.60 -8.66 -22.06
C LEU A 221 3.51 -8.20 -23.02
N ASP A 222 2.25 -8.53 -22.78
CA ASP A 222 1.11 -8.08 -23.61
C ASP A 222 0.99 -6.55 -23.67
N ALA A 223 1.37 -5.85 -22.60
CA ALA A 223 1.37 -4.39 -22.58
C ALA A 223 2.38 -3.79 -23.57
N VAL A 224 3.46 -4.50 -23.92
CA VAL A 224 4.48 -4.03 -24.89
C VAL A 224 3.85 -3.71 -26.25
N GLU A 225 2.82 -4.44 -26.68
CA GLU A 225 2.09 -4.13 -27.92
C GLU A 225 1.45 -2.74 -27.89
N ARG A 226 0.92 -2.35 -26.72
CA ARG A 226 0.14 -1.12 -26.53
C ARG A 226 0.99 0.12 -26.29
N ILE A 227 2.23 -0.04 -25.83
CA ILE A 227 3.15 1.08 -25.61
C ILE A 227 3.66 1.59 -26.97
N ASP A 228 3.56 2.91 -27.19
CA ASP A 228 4.11 3.55 -28.39
C ASP A 228 5.61 3.26 -28.50
N SER A 229 6.08 2.91 -29.70
CA SER A 229 7.51 2.67 -29.93
C SER A 229 8.36 3.91 -29.64
N ARG A 230 7.78 5.12 -29.71
CA ARG A 230 8.40 6.40 -29.36
C ARG A 230 8.09 6.87 -27.94
N ALA A 231 7.52 6.00 -27.09
CA ALA A 231 7.25 6.36 -25.71
C ALA A 231 8.55 6.81 -25.02
N PRO A 232 8.51 7.95 -24.30
CA PRO A 232 9.71 8.60 -23.81
C PRO A 232 10.48 7.72 -22.82
N LYS A 233 11.78 8.00 -22.68
CA LYS A 233 12.68 7.36 -21.71
C LYS A 233 12.80 5.84 -21.89
N GLY A 234 12.61 5.37 -23.12
CA GLY A 234 12.73 3.97 -23.50
C GLY A 234 11.75 3.06 -22.76
N LEU A 235 10.56 3.58 -22.41
CA LEU A 235 9.56 2.87 -21.60
C LEU A 235 9.27 1.46 -22.16
N LYS A 236 8.99 1.36 -23.46
CA LYS A 236 8.69 0.09 -24.14
C LYS A 236 9.82 -0.93 -23.98
N LEU A 237 11.07 -0.48 -24.19
CA LEU A 237 12.24 -1.34 -24.06
C LEU A 237 12.50 -1.72 -22.60
N ASN A 238 12.37 -0.79 -21.65
CA ASN A 238 12.57 -1.06 -20.23
C ASN A 238 11.53 -2.08 -19.69
N VAL A 239 10.26 -1.99 -20.11
CA VAL A 239 9.20 -2.96 -19.77
C VAL A 239 9.56 -4.35 -20.29
N LEU A 240 9.83 -4.48 -21.59
CA LEU A 240 10.17 -5.76 -22.22
C LEU A 240 11.42 -6.38 -21.56
N THR A 241 12.47 -5.58 -21.39
CA THR A 241 13.76 -6.02 -20.87
C THR A 241 13.64 -6.51 -19.44
N GLY A 242 12.92 -5.77 -18.59
CA GLY A 242 12.71 -6.16 -17.19
C GLY A 242 11.86 -7.42 -17.06
N ALA A 243 10.81 -7.56 -17.88
CA ALA A 243 9.98 -8.76 -17.90
C ALA A 243 10.79 -9.99 -18.35
N LEU A 244 11.57 -9.89 -19.42
CA LEU A 244 12.41 -10.99 -19.91
C LEU A 244 13.54 -11.36 -18.95
N LEU A 245 14.16 -10.37 -18.29
CA LEU A 245 15.17 -10.62 -17.26
C LEU A 245 14.56 -11.36 -16.07
N ALA A 246 13.37 -10.97 -15.63
CA ALA A 246 12.66 -11.70 -14.58
C ALA A 246 12.28 -13.12 -15.03
N VAL A 247 11.90 -13.34 -16.29
CA VAL A 247 11.69 -14.68 -16.85
C VAL A 247 12.94 -15.55 -16.72
N LYS A 248 14.12 -15.01 -17.04
CA LYS A 248 15.40 -15.69 -16.83
C LYS A 248 15.65 -16.02 -15.36
N ASP A 249 15.45 -15.06 -14.46
CA ASP A 249 15.60 -15.31 -13.01
C ASP A 249 14.62 -16.36 -12.49
N MET A 250 13.40 -16.35 -13.03
CA MET A 250 12.38 -17.32 -12.65
C MET A 250 12.72 -18.72 -13.14
N GLU A 251 13.19 -18.85 -14.38
CA GLU A 251 13.68 -20.13 -14.91
C GLU A 251 14.76 -20.73 -14.01
N LEU A 252 15.76 -19.93 -13.61
CA LEU A 252 16.84 -20.38 -12.73
C LEU A 252 16.32 -20.83 -11.35
N ARG A 253 15.40 -20.08 -10.76
CA ARG A 253 14.80 -20.45 -9.46
C ARG A 253 13.87 -21.66 -9.55
N CYS A 254 13.19 -21.88 -10.69
CA CYS A 254 12.41 -23.08 -10.94
C CYS A 254 13.31 -24.31 -11.05
N ARG A 255 14.45 -24.20 -11.75
CA ARG A 255 15.46 -25.26 -11.82
C ARG A 255 16.02 -25.62 -10.44
N ASP A 256 16.18 -24.63 -9.58
CA ASP A 256 16.63 -24.79 -8.19
C ASP A 256 15.54 -25.27 -7.21
N GLY A 257 14.28 -25.38 -7.65
CA GLY A 257 13.14 -25.73 -6.78
C GLY A 257 12.73 -24.65 -5.77
N LYS A 258 13.06 -23.37 -6.01
CA LYS A 258 12.90 -22.26 -5.04
C LYS A 258 11.71 -21.33 -5.27
N LEU A 259 11.01 -21.45 -6.41
CA LEU A 259 10.04 -20.43 -6.83
C LEU A 259 8.56 -20.79 -6.66
N PHE A 260 8.24 -22.07 -6.80
CA PHE A 260 6.88 -22.58 -6.73
C PHE A 260 6.90 -23.90 -5.98
N GLU A 261 5.95 -24.09 -5.08
CA GLU A 261 5.73 -25.37 -4.39
C GLU A 261 4.97 -26.35 -5.32
N GLU A 262 4.23 -25.83 -6.31
CA GLU A 262 3.36 -26.60 -7.19
C GLU A 262 3.74 -26.49 -8.68
N GLU A 263 3.87 -27.63 -9.36
CA GLU A 263 4.11 -27.71 -10.82
C GLU A 263 3.02 -27.02 -11.65
N ALA A 264 1.79 -26.99 -11.13
CA ALA A 264 0.65 -26.36 -11.80
C ALA A 264 0.84 -24.84 -11.94
N GLU A 265 1.41 -24.18 -10.94
CA GLU A 265 1.68 -22.73 -10.97
C GLU A 265 2.77 -22.41 -11.99
N VAL A 266 3.83 -23.23 -12.04
CA VAL A 266 4.89 -23.11 -13.06
C VAL A 266 4.29 -23.26 -14.46
N ARG A 267 3.42 -24.25 -14.66
CA ARG A 267 2.78 -24.49 -15.97
C ARG A 267 1.89 -23.32 -16.38
N ALA A 268 1.06 -22.81 -15.46
CA ALA A 268 0.21 -21.65 -15.73
C ALA A 268 1.04 -20.40 -16.07
N LEU A 269 2.14 -20.16 -15.36
CA LEU A 269 3.07 -19.08 -15.67
C LEU A 269 3.68 -19.23 -17.06
N LYS A 270 4.24 -20.41 -17.39
CA LYS A 270 4.82 -20.68 -18.70
C LYS A 270 3.79 -20.50 -19.82
N TYR A 271 2.54 -20.91 -19.61
CA TYR A 271 1.45 -20.71 -20.56
C TYR A 271 1.11 -19.24 -20.79
N GLY A 272 1.04 -18.43 -19.74
CA GLY A 272 0.84 -16.99 -19.86
C GLY A 272 1.96 -16.31 -20.65
N ILE A 273 3.22 -16.68 -20.36
CA ILE A 273 4.39 -16.14 -21.08
C ILE A 273 4.38 -16.57 -22.56
N ALA A 274 4.14 -17.86 -22.85
CA ALA A 274 4.09 -18.37 -24.21
C ALA A 274 3.00 -17.67 -25.04
N THR A 275 1.82 -17.48 -24.45
CA THR A 275 0.71 -16.80 -25.11
C THR A 275 1.07 -15.35 -25.47
N ALA A 276 1.65 -14.61 -24.52
CA ALA A 276 2.05 -13.22 -24.74
C ALA A 276 3.15 -13.09 -25.80
N LEU A 277 4.24 -13.84 -25.67
CA LEU A 277 5.36 -13.81 -26.61
C LEU A 277 4.93 -14.21 -28.02
N ALA A 278 4.10 -15.25 -28.16
CA ALA A 278 3.58 -15.68 -29.44
C ALA A 278 2.68 -14.62 -30.08
N SER A 279 1.85 -13.93 -29.31
CA SER A 279 1.04 -12.82 -29.82
C SER A 279 1.93 -11.70 -30.36
N LEU A 280 2.87 -11.23 -29.53
CA LEU A 280 3.79 -10.15 -29.87
C LEU A 280 4.62 -10.45 -31.13
N LEU A 281 5.16 -11.67 -31.24
CA LEU A 281 5.94 -12.11 -32.39
C LEU A 281 5.07 -12.28 -33.64
N ARG A 282 3.84 -12.78 -33.49
CA ARG A 282 2.91 -12.95 -34.62
C ARG A 282 2.38 -11.64 -35.17
N GLN A 283 2.06 -10.68 -34.30
CA GLN A 283 1.57 -9.35 -34.67
C GLN A 283 2.69 -8.43 -35.17
N GLY A 284 3.94 -8.83 -34.97
CA GLY A 284 5.12 -8.08 -35.39
C GLY A 284 5.54 -6.97 -34.44
N ALA A 285 4.97 -6.92 -33.24
CA ALA A 285 5.39 -5.99 -32.20
C ALA A 285 6.87 -6.19 -31.80
N LEU A 286 7.41 -7.40 -31.96
CA LEU A 286 8.83 -7.72 -31.71
C LEU A 286 9.63 -7.97 -33.00
N CYS A 287 9.12 -7.61 -34.19
CA CYS A 287 9.83 -7.88 -35.45
C CYS A 287 11.05 -6.99 -35.69
N SER A 288 11.14 -5.82 -35.05
CA SER A 288 12.34 -4.97 -35.07
C SER A 288 12.33 -4.03 -33.86
N PHE A 289 13.52 -3.76 -33.32
CA PHE A 289 13.76 -2.77 -32.27
C PHE A 289 14.26 -1.43 -32.81
N ASP A 290 14.46 -1.30 -34.12
CA ASP A 290 15.19 -0.17 -34.73
C ASP A 290 14.41 1.15 -34.67
N GLU A 291 13.08 1.07 -34.63
CA GLU A 291 12.19 2.23 -34.50
C GLU A 291 11.84 2.58 -33.05
N TRP A 292 12.38 1.86 -32.07
CA TRP A 292 12.05 2.06 -30.67
C TRP A 292 12.90 3.19 -30.08
N GLU A 293 12.30 3.96 -29.18
CA GLU A 293 13.00 4.95 -28.37
C GLU A 293 14.01 4.24 -27.47
N LEU A 294 15.29 4.57 -27.67
CA LEU A 294 16.40 3.99 -26.91
C LEU A 294 16.90 4.93 -25.82
N GLU A 295 16.63 6.23 -25.92
CA GLU A 295 17.06 7.19 -24.90
C GLU A 295 16.34 6.90 -23.58
N GLY A 296 17.10 6.73 -22.50
CA GLY A 296 16.56 6.33 -21.19
C GLY A 296 16.39 4.82 -21.00
N ALA A 297 16.66 4.01 -22.02
CA ALA A 297 16.86 2.58 -21.83
C ALA A 297 18.11 2.33 -20.99
N THR A 298 17.99 1.43 -20.02
CA THR A 298 19.02 1.21 -18.99
C THR A 298 19.81 -0.10 -19.18
N GLU A 299 19.47 -0.85 -20.22
CA GLU A 299 20.15 -2.06 -20.67
C GLU A 299 20.18 -2.08 -22.20
N ARG A 300 21.13 -2.83 -22.75
CA ARG A 300 21.37 -2.94 -24.19
C ARG A 300 20.29 -3.78 -24.87
N VAL A 301 19.87 -3.36 -26.07
CA VAL A 301 18.96 -4.13 -26.93
C VAL A 301 19.46 -5.56 -27.16
N THR A 302 20.78 -5.74 -27.27
CA THR A 302 21.41 -7.06 -27.37
C THR A 302 21.04 -8.00 -26.23
N ALA A 303 21.05 -7.52 -24.98
CA ALA A 303 20.68 -8.34 -23.83
C ALA A 303 19.19 -8.69 -23.88
N THR A 304 18.33 -7.73 -24.24
CA THR A 304 16.89 -7.94 -24.44
C THR A 304 16.63 -9.03 -25.49
N ALA A 305 17.30 -8.97 -26.64
CA ALA A 305 17.15 -9.96 -27.71
C ALA A 305 17.65 -11.35 -27.27
N ALA A 306 18.78 -11.42 -26.56
CA ALA A 306 19.29 -12.68 -26.01
C ALA A 306 18.33 -13.30 -24.98
N TRP A 307 17.74 -12.48 -24.10
CA TRP A 307 16.74 -12.94 -23.13
C TRP A 307 15.40 -13.30 -23.76
N LEU A 308 15.02 -12.67 -24.89
CA LEU A 308 13.87 -13.09 -25.68
C LEU A 308 14.07 -14.50 -26.24
N ILE A 309 15.25 -14.77 -26.84
CA ILE A 309 15.60 -16.11 -27.36
C ILE A 309 15.56 -17.15 -26.23
N ARG A 310 16.17 -16.83 -25.08
CA ARG A 310 16.14 -17.71 -23.90
C ARG A 310 14.72 -17.96 -23.41
N ALA A 311 13.90 -16.92 -23.31
CA ALA A 311 12.51 -17.02 -22.86
C ALA A 311 11.68 -17.90 -23.80
N VAL A 312 11.77 -17.68 -25.13
CA VAL A 312 11.11 -18.51 -26.14
C VAL A 312 11.51 -19.99 -25.98
N GLY A 313 12.81 -20.27 -25.86
CA GLY A 313 13.28 -21.65 -25.62
C GLY A 313 12.76 -22.24 -24.32
N TRP A 314 12.66 -21.45 -23.25
CA TRP A 314 12.14 -21.93 -21.97
C TRP A 314 10.67 -22.36 -22.05
N VAL A 315 9.85 -21.65 -22.83
CA VAL A 315 8.40 -21.90 -22.95
C VAL A 315 7.98 -22.65 -24.23
N ALA A 316 8.92 -23.10 -25.06
CA ALA A 316 8.66 -23.77 -26.34
C ALA A 316 7.90 -25.12 -26.23
N ASP A 317 7.82 -25.72 -25.05
CA ASP A 317 7.15 -27.00 -24.80
C ASP A 317 5.70 -26.86 -24.32
N VAL A 318 5.15 -25.65 -24.29
CA VAL A 318 3.85 -25.41 -23.64
C VAL A 318 2.64 -25.66 -24.55
N ASP A 319 2.71 -25.22 -25.81
CA ASP A 319 1.63 -25.37 -26.79
C ASP A 319 2.19 -25.31 -28.22
N ASP A 320 1.80 -26.27 -29.07
CA ASP A 320 2.32 -26.41 -30.44
C ASP A 320 2.08 -25.17 -31.32
N LEU A 321 0.92 -24.52 -31.17
CA LEU A 321 0.55 -23.37 -31.97
C LEU A 321 1.33 -22.13 -31.53
N GLN A 322 1.44 -21.90 -30.22
CA GLN A 322 2.26 -20.81 -29.68
C GLN A 322 3.72 -20.98 -30.06
N SER A 323 4.28 -22.19 -29.92
CA SER A 323 5.66 -22.48 -30.28
C SER A 323 5.94 -22.25 -31.75
N LYS A 324 5.01 -22.65 -32.63
CA LYS A 324 5.12 -22.36 -34.07
C LYS A 324 5.19 -20.85 -34.33
N TRP A 325 4.34 -20.04 -33.70
CA TRP A 325 4.34 -18.58 -33.92
C TRP A 325 5.57 -17.90 -33.33
N MET A 326 6.05 -18.34 -32.16
CA MET A 326 7.28 -17.78 -31.60
C MET A 326 8.49 -18.12 -32.48
N ILE A 327 8.72 -19.41 -32.76
CA ILE A 327 9.93 -19.88 -33.45
C ILE A 327 9.99 -19.37 -34.90
N LYS A 328 8.86 -19.37 -35.62
CA LYS A 328 8.80 -18.91 -37.01
C LYS A 328 9.21 -17.44 -37.16
N ASN A 329 8.80 -16.57 -36.23
CA ASN A 329 8.97 -15.12 -36.35
C ASN A 329 10.18 -14.59 -35.54
N LEU A 330 10.84 -15.44 -34.75
CA LEU A 330 11.93 -15.02 -33.88
C LEU A 330 13.14 -14.48 -34.66
N ALA A 331 13.43 -14.98 -35.87
CA ALA A 331 14.56 -14.53 -36.68
C ALA A 331 14.51 -13.01 -36.94
N SER A 332 13.33 -12.48 -37.28
CA SER A 332 13.16 -11.04 -37.56
C SER A 332 13.53 -10.17 -36.36
N ALA A 333 13.19 -10.59 -35.14
CA ALA A 333 13.59 -9.88 -33.93
C ALA A 333 15.12 -9.81 -33.77
N ILE A 334 15.84 -10.87 -34.16
CA ILE A 334 17.30 -11.00 -34.06
C ILE A 334 18.01 -10.12 -35.10
N GLU A 335 17.39 -9.94 -36.27
CA GLU A 335 17.92 -9.19 -37.40
C GLU A 335 17.82 -7.66 -37.24
N SER A 336 17.47 -7.15 -36.06
CA SER A 336 17.42 -5.69 -35.81
C SER A 336 18.82 -5.06 -35.87
N ASP A 337 18.98 -3.98 -36.64
CA ASP A 337 20.26 -3.28 -36.87
C ASP A 337 20.89 -2.70 -35.60
N CYS A 338 20.07 -2.36 -34.61
CA CYS A 338 20.53 -1.85 -33.32
C CYS A 338 21.21 -2.92 -32.44
N ILE A 339 21.11 -4.21 -32.80
CA ILE A 339 21.81 -5.30 -32.14
C ILE A 339 23.22 -5.40 -32.73
N ARG A 340 24.25 -5.41 -31.87
CA ARG A 340 25.65 -5.34 -32.33
C ARG A 340 26.43 -6.64 -32.13
N ASP A 341 26.74 -6.99 -30.89
CA ASP A 341 27.56 -8.16 -30.55
C ASP A 341 27.02 -8.76 -29.26
N TRP A 342 26.78 -10.08 -29.28
CA TRP A 342 26.26 -10.82 -28.13
C TRP A 342 27.12 -10.69 -26.89
N GLY A 343 28.45 -10.65 -27.03
CA GLY A 343 29.36 -10.58 -25.89
C GLY A 343 29.04 -11.64 -24.81
N ILE A 344 28.75 -11.18 -23.59
CA ILE A 344 28.39 -12.07 -22.46
C ILE A 344 27.01 -12.72 -22.63
N ASP A 345 26.12 -12.12 -23.42
CA ASP A 345 24.73 -12.53 -23.60
C ASP A 345 24.61 -13.70 -24.60
N GLY A 346 25.70 -14.05 -25.29
CA GLY A 346 25.73 -15.20 -26.21
C GLY A 346 25.44 -16.54 -25.51
N ALA A 347 25.67 -16.64 -24.20
CA ALA A 347 25.28 -17.81 -23.42
C ALA A 347 23.76 -17.97 -23.30
N ASP A 348 23.01 -16.87 -23.25
CA ASP A 348 21.54 -16.90 -23.22
C ASP A 348 20.97 -17.29 -24.59
N VAL A 349 21.58 -16.82 -25.68
CA VAL A 349 21.25 -17.23 -27.06
C VAL A 349 21.41 -18.72 -27.24
N ARG A 350 22.60 -19.26 -26.92
CA ARG A 350 22.88 -20.70 -27.03
C ARG A 350 21.89 -21.53 -26.22
N GLN A 351 21.62 -21.15 -24.98
CA GLN A 351 20.69 -21.89 -24.12
C GLN A 351 19.26 -21.91 -24.70
N GLY A 352 18.80 -20.78 -25.25
CA GLY A 352 17.49 -20.70 -25.90
C GLY A 352 17.39 -21.61 -27.13
N PHE A 353 18.41 -21.60 -28.00
CA PHE A 353 18.46 -22.46 -29.19
C PHE A 353 18.54 -23.95 -28.83
N GLU A 354 19.36 -24.33 -27.84
CA GLU A 354 19.41 -25.70 -27.33
C GLU A 354 18.02 -26.19 -26.89
N TRP A 355 17.28 -25.37 -26.14
CA TRP A 355 15.93 -25.73 -25.73
C TRP A 355 14.94 -25.81 -26.88
N ILE A 356 14.99 -24.89 -27.85
CA ILE A 356 14.12 -24.95 -29.02
C ILE A 356 14.39 -26.25 -29.80
N SER A 357 15.66 -26.59 -30.00
CA SER A 357 16.09 -27.81 -30.68
C SER A 357 15.61 -29.07 -29.97
N GLU A 358 15.78 -29.12 -28.65
CA GLU A 358 15.39 -30.27 -27.81
C GLU A 358 13.86 -30.44 -27.73
N LYS A 359 13.14 -29.35 -27.47
CA LYS A 359 11.69 -29.37 -27.21
C LYS A 359 10.84 -29.39 -28.48
N CYS A 360 11.32 -28.76 -29.55
CA CYS A 360 10.59 -28.59 -30.80
C CYS A 360 11.42 -29.01 -32.02
N PRO A 361 11.89 -30.27 -32.10
CA PRO A 361 12.85 -30.70 -33.13
C PRO A 361 12.35 -30.50 -34.56
N LYS A 362 11.04 -30.65 -34.82
CA LYS A 362 10.44 -30.42 -36.15
C LYS A 362 10.45 -28.95 -36.56
N LEU A 363 10.19 -28.04 -35.60
CA LEU A 363 10.25 -26.60 -35.87
C LEU A 363 11.70 -26.15 -36.01
N TRP A 364 12.61 -26.74 -35.24
CA TRP A 364 14.05 -26.52 -35.38
C TRP A 364 14.58 -26.97 -36.75
N GLU A 365 14.16 -28.14 -37.25
CA GLU A 365 14.50 -28.59 -38.61
C GLU A 365 14.02 -27.60 -39.70
N THR A 366 12.88 -26.93 -39.48
CA THR A 366 12.31 -26.01 -40.46
C THR A 366 12.88 -24.59 -40.37
N TYR A 367 13.11 -24.08 -39.16
CA TYR A 367 13.43 -22.66 -38.92
C TYR A 367 14.80 -22.44 -38.25
N GLY A 368 15.43 -23.49 -37.71
CA GLY A 368 16.67 -23.42 -36.94
C GLY A 368 17.84 -22.82 -37.72
N GLU A 369 18.03 -23.22 -38.98
CA GLU A 369 19.09 -22.65 -39.83
C GLU A 369 18.97 -21.12 -39.98
N GLY A 370 17.74 -20.61 -40.14
CA GLY A 370 17.48 -19.17 -40.20
C GLY A 370 17.81 -18.45 -38.89
N LEU A 371 17.45 -19.05 -37.75
CA LEU A 371 17.75 -18.51 -36.42
C LEU A 371 19.26 -18.50 -36.14
N GLU A 372 19.97 -19.58 -36.48
CA GLU A 372 21.42 -19.68 -36.33
C GLU A 372 22.15 -18.66 -37.22
N LYS A 373 21.68 -18.50 -38.46
CA LYS A 373 22.22 -17.50 -39.38
C LYS A 373 22.05 -16.08 -38.82
N ALA A 374 20.83 -15.70 -38.44
CA ALA A 374 20.55 -14.38 -37.87
C ALA A 374 21.41 -14.11 -36.63
N ALA A 375 21.53 -15.08 -35.72
CA ALA A 375 22.37 -14.91 -34.54
C ALA A 375 23.87 -14.83 -34.88
N THR A 376 24.34 -15.56 -35.90
CA THR A 376 25.75 -15.55 -36.31
C THR A 376 26.15 -14.23 -36.97
N GLU A 377 25.23 -13.56 -37.67
CA GLU A 377 25.46 -12.25 -38.28
C GLU A 377 25.72 -11.16 -37.24
N ILE A 378 25.08 -11.26 -36.06
CA ILE A 378 25.33 -10.37 -34.91
C ILE A 378 26.69 -10.66 -34.27
N GLY A 379 27.01 -11.92 -33.98
CA GLY A 379 28.29 -12.24 -33.33
C GLY A 379 28.40 -13.67 -32.82
N PRO A 380 29.50 -14.02 -32.13
CA PRO A 380 29.71 -15.35 -31.59
C PRO A 380 28.75 -15.64 -30.43
N TRP A 381 27.86 -16.62 -30.61
CA TRP A 381 26.91 -17.06 -29.58
C TRP A 381 27.19 -18.51 -29.09
N ASN A 382 27.65 -19.38 -29.98
CA ASN A 382 27.92 -20.79 -29.69
C ASN A 382 29.29 -21.06 -29.01
N GLY A 383 30.05 -20.02 -28.66
CA GLY A 383 31.39 -20.17 -28.07
C GLY A 383 32.49 -20.49 -29.08
N ALA A 384 32.18 -20.58 -30.38
CA ALA A 384 33.17 -20.66 -31.44
C ALA A 384 33.42 -19.27 -32.04
N SER A 385 34.62 -18.74 -31.80
CA SER A 385 35.17 -17.61 -32.56
C SER A 385 35.21 -17.94 -34.06
N PRO A 386 35.02 -16.97 -34.98
CA PRO A 386 34.91 -17.19 -36.44
C PRO A 386 36.23 -17.60 -37.16
N ARG A 387 37.03 -18.50 -36.59
CA ARG A 387 38.30 -18.97 -37.17
C ARG A 387 38.53 -20.49 -37.13
N ARG A 388 37.47 -21.31 -37.07
CA ARG A 388 37.62 -22.78 -37.09
C ARG A 388 36.70 -23.52 -38.05
N LEU A 389 36.49 -23.03 -39.27
CA LEU A 389 35.96 -23.87 -40.35
C LEU A 389 36.69 -23.69 -41.70
N SER A 390 37.91 -23.18 -41.69
CA SER A 390 38.79 -23.19 -42.87
C SER A 390 40.09 -23.91 -42.53
N LEU A 391 40.05 -25.23 -42.32
CA LEU A 391 41.26 -26.08 -42.35
C LEU A 391 41.02 -27.58 -42.49
N THR A 392 39.79 -28.03 -42.76
CA THR A 392 39.53 -29.44 -43.12
C THR A 392 39.50 -29.67 -44.64
N ALA A 393 39.59 -28.61 -45.45
CA ALA A 393 39.49 -28.69 -46.91
C ALA A 393 40.83 -28.75 -47.66
N LEU A 394 42.01 -28.80 -47.00
CA LEU A 394 43.28 -28.65 -47.76
C LEU A 394 44.55 -29.36 -47.23
N LYS A 395 44.46 -30.34 -46.31
CA LYS A 395 45.68 -31.00 -45.79
C LYS A 395 45.70 -32.52 -45.61
N ARG A 396 44.80 -33.28 -46.26
CA ARG A 396 44.99 -34.75 -46.38
C ARG A 396 44.80 -35.31 -47.80
N LEU A 397 45.16 -34.49 -48.79
CA LEU A 397 45.67 -34.93 -50.09
C LEU A 397 47.17 -34.62 -50.11
N THR A 398 47.96 -35.40 -49.38
CA THR A 398 49.44 -35.56 -49.46
C THR A 398 49.82 -36.55 -48.36
N THR A 399 49.76 -37.86 -48.65
CA THR A 399 50.88 -38.79 -48.92
C THR A 399 51.16 -39.72 -47.73
N PRO A 400 51.67 -40.95 -47.96
CA PRO A 400 52.15 -41.52 -49.23
C PRO A 400 51.05 -42.15 -50.08
#